data_AF-A0A2A2K8U9-F1
#
_entry.id   AF-A0A2A2K8U9-F1
#
_cell.length_a   1.000
_cell.length_b   1.000
_cell.length_c   1.000
_cell.angle_alpha   90.00
_cell.angle_beta   90.00
_cell.angle_gamma   90.00
#
_symmetry.space_group_name_H-M   'P 1'
#
loop_
_entity.id
_entity.type
_entity.pdbx_description
1 polymer ?
#
loop_
_entity_poly.entity_id
_entity_poly.type
_entity_poly.pdbx_seq_one_letter_code
_entity_poly.pdbx_strand_id
1 'polypeptide(L)'
;MANLATKAGVEGQGFRIQAPLQNLSKAQIVQAGIARGVDYSLTVSCYQADDDGRACGKCDSCRLRADGFKAAGVEDPTRYF
;
A
#
# COMPACT_ATOMS: atom_id res chain seq x y z
N MET A 1 -0.92 19.32 -14.08
CA MET A 1 -0.03 20.47 -13.84
C MET A 1 1.43 20.20 -14.18
N ALA A 2 2.03 19.05 -13.83
CA ALA A 2 3.45 18.77 -14.08
C ALA A 2 3.94 19.07 -15.52
N ASN A 3 3.15 18.72 -16.54
CA ASN A 3 3.53 18.93 -17.95
C ASN A 3 3.24 20.34 -18.49
N LEU A 4 2.53 21.18 -17.73
CA LEU A 4 2.15 22.54 -18.14
C LEU A 4 2.83 23.64 -17.31
N ALA A 5 3.25 23.31 -16.09
CA ALA A 5 3.78 24.26 -15.11
C ALA A 5 5.30 24.09 -14.87
N THR A 6 5.98 23.25 -15.64
CA THR A 6 7.44 23.05 -15.53
C THR A 6 8.10 23.27 -16.89
N LYS A 7 9.33 23.84 -16.87
CA LYS A 7 10.14 24.01 -18.08
C LYS A 7 10.32 22.70 -18.84
N ALA A 8 10.70 21.63 -18.12
CA ALA A 8 10.84 20.29 -18.68
C ALA A 8 9.54 19.82 -19.37
N GLY A 9 8.38 20.04 -18.74
CA GLY A 9 7.07 19.70 -19.30
C GLY A 9 6.74 20.44 -20.60
N VAL A 10 6.96 21.76 -20.65
CA VAL A 10 6.63 22.58 -21.83
C VAL A 10 7.64 22.45 -22.97
N GLU A 11 8.89 22.03 -22.67
CA GLU A 11 9.94 21.77 -23.65
C GLU A 11 9.96 20.31 -24.16
N GLY A 12 8.90 19.53 -23.91
CA GLY A 12 8.70 18.18 -24.47
C GLY A 12 9.30 17.04 -23.65
N GLN A 13 9.92 17.31 -22.50
CA GLN A 13 10.38 16.30 -21.53
C GLN A 13 9.30 16.07 -20.46
N GLY A 14 8.13 15.63 -20.91
CA GLY A 14 6.95 15.44 -20.06
C GLY A 14 7.13 14.32 -19.01
N PHE A 15 6.48 14.50 -17.87
CA PHE A 15 6.39 13.50 -16.81
C PHE A 15 5.18 12.58 -17.03
N ARG A 16 5.34 11.31 -16.65
CA ARG A 16 4.25 10.33 -16.60
C ARG A 16 4.10 9.81 -15.17
N ILE A 17 2.97 10.14 -14.54
CA ILE A 17 2.62 9.62 -13.21
C ILE A 17 2.10 8.19 -13.38
N GLN A 18 2.74 7.23 -12.72
CA GLN A 18 2.23 5.86 -12.60
C GLN A 18 1.51 5.71 -11.27
N ALA A 19 0.20 5.45 -11.31
CA ALA A 19 -0.60 5.15 -10.12
C ALA A 19 -1.18 3.72 -10.23
N PRO A 20 -0.33 2.68 -10.23
CA PRO A 20 -0.74 1.31 -10.56
C PRO A 20 -1.78 0.70 -9.61
N LEU A 21 -1.92 1.28 -8.41
CA LEU A 21 -2.83 0.80 -7.38
C LEU A 21 -4.13 1.62 -7.31
N GLN A 22 -4.27 2.72 -8.07
CA GLN A 22 -5.33 3.72 -7.89
C GLN A 22 -6.76 3.17 -7.99
N ASN A 23 -6.95 2.14 -8.83
CA ASN A 23 -8.25 1.50 -9.07
C ASN A 23 -8.35 0.11 -8.43
N LEU A 24 -7.36 -0.28 -7.62
CA LEU A 24 -7.36 -1.57 -6.95
C LEU A 24 -8.01 -1.46 -5.57
N SER A 25 -8.85 -2.44 -5.23
CA SER A 25 -9.27 -2.66 -3.85
C SER A 25 -8.09 -3.12 -2.99
N LYS A 26 -8.23 -3.04 -1.66
CA LYS A 26 -7.17 -3.50 -0.75
C LYS A 26 -6.83 -4.98 -0.95
N ALA A 27 -7.84 -5.82 -1.22
CA ALA A 27 -7.65 -7.24 -1.53
C ALA A 27 -6.86 -7.43 -2.83
N GLN A 28 -7.18 -6.68 -3.89
CA GLN A 28 -6.44 -6.71 -5.15
C GLN A 28 -4.99 -6.24 -4.99
N ILE A 29 -4.74 -5.25 -4.11
CA ILE A 29 -3.38 -4.81 -3.77
C ILE A 29 -2.60 -5.95 -3.10
N VAL A 30 -3.21 -6.65 -2.12
CA VAL A 30 -2.59 -7.81 -1.45
C VAL A 30 -2.25 -8.90 -2.47
N GLN A 31 -3.21 -9.28 -3.32
CA GLN A 31 -3.00 -10.29 -4.37
C GLN A 31 -1.89 -9.89 -5.34
N ALA A 32 -1.87 -8.62 -5.78
CA ALA A 32 -0.85 -8.12 -6.69
C ALA A 32 0.56 -8.12 -6.06
N GLY A 33 0.67 -7.89 -4.76
CA GLY A 33 1.92 -7.97 -4.01
C GLY A 33 2.40 -9.42 -3.85
N ILE A 34 1.52 -10.33 -3.42
CA ILE A 34 1.85 -11.76 -3.30
C ILE A 34 2.31 -12.33 -4.65
N ALA A 35 1.61 -12.03 -5.74
CA ALA A 35 1.98 -12.47 -7.09
C ALA A 35 3.37 -11.96 -7.55
N ARG A 36 3.90 -10.91 -6.89
CA ARG A 36 5.22 -10.33 -7.14
C ARG A 36 6.26 -10.72 -6.08
N GLY A 37 5.91 -11.61 -5.15
CA GLY A 37 6.81 -12.06 -4.09
C GLY A 37 7.05 -11.02 -3.00
N VAL A 38 6.11 -10.09 -2.78
CA VAL A 38 6.20 -9.15 -1.64
C VAL A 38 6.05 -9.92 -0.33
N ASP A 39 7.07 -9.82 0.51
CA ASP A 39 6.99 -10.27 1.89
C ASP A 39 6.28 -9.21 2.76
N TYR A 40 4.99 -9.46 3.02
CA TYR A 40 4.17 -8.55 3.81
C TYR A 40 4.52 -8.52 5.30
N SER A 41 5.31 -9.47 5.81
CA SER A 41 5.79 -9.47 7.20
C SER A 41 6.78 -8.33 7.48
N LEU A 42 7.44 -7.82 6.43
CA LEU A 42 8.39 -6.72 6.48
C LEU A 42 7.73 -5.33 6.35
N THR A 43 6.40 -5.29 6.26
CA THR A 43 5.66 -4.04 5.99
C THR A 43 4.86 -3.57 7.19
N VAL A 44 4.85 -2.26 7.43
CA VAL A 44 4.03 -1.63 8.47
C VAL A 44 2.95 -0.79 7.80
N SER A 45 1.71 -0.96 8.25
CA SER A 45 0.59 -0.10 7.86
C SER A 45 -0.04 0.63 9.05
N CYS A 46 0.14 0.11 10.27
CA CYS A 46 -0.45 0.67 11.47
C CYS A 46 -0.01 2.13 11.71
N TYR A 47 -0.93 2.98 12.15
CA TYR A 47 -0.63 4.37 12.52
C TYR A 47 0.06 4.50 13.89
N GLN A 48 0.01 3.44 14.70
CA GLN A 48 0.47 3.40 16.08
C GLN A 48 1.26 2.12 16.31
N ALA A 49 2.12 1.75 15.36
CA ALA A 49 3.00 0.60 15.57
C ALA A 49 3.90 0.88 16.78
N ASP A 50 4.19 -0.16 17.56
CA ASP A 50 5.17 -0.05 18.65
C ASP A 50 6.61 -0.13 18.14
N ASP A 51 7.58 -0.01 19.05
CA ASP A 51 9.01 -0.05 18.73
C ASP A 51 9.45 -1.40 18.10
N ASP A 52 8.68 -2.47 18.32
CA ASP A 52 8.89 -3.81 17.74
C ASP A 52 8.18 -3.98 16.37
N GLY A 53 7.53 -2.93 15.87
CA GLY A 53 6.78 -2.91 14.62
C GLY A 53 5.44 -3.63 14.66
N ARG A 54 4.94 -4.02 15.84
CA ARG A 54 3.63 -4.66 15.98
C ARG A 54 2.53 -3.63 15.78
N ALA A 55 1.42 -4.05 15.18
CA ALA A 55 0.27 -3.21 14.87
C ALA A 55 -0.71 -3.14 16.05
N CYS A 56 -1.25 -1.95 16.33
CA CYS A 56 -2.13 -1.73 17.49
C CYS A 56 -3.53 -2.36 17.41
N GLY A 57 -3.91 -2.97 16.28
CA GLY A 57 -5.21 -3.64 16.07
C GLY A 57 -6.46 -2.75 16.06
N LYS A 58 -6.37 -1.49 16.49
CA LYS A 58 -7.52 -0.60 16.74
C LYS A 58 -7.66 0.59 15.80
N CYS A 59 -6.61 0.95 15.03
CA CYS A 59 -6.67 2.08 14.11
C CYS A 59 -7.27 1.68 12.75
N ASP A 60 -7.76 2.67 11.99
CA ASP A 60 -8.38 2.42 10.68
C ASP A 60 -7.49 1.62 9.72
N SER A 61 -6.19 1.94 9.68
CA SER A 61 -5.26 1.20 8.83
C SER A 61 -5.13 -0.28 9.22
N CYS A 62 -5.19 -0.61 10.51
CA CYS A 62 -5.19 -2.01 10.96
C CYS A 62 -6.45 -2.74 10.46
N ARG A 63 -7.62 -2.12 10.62
CA ARG A 63 -8.90 -2.68 10.14
C ARG A 63 -8.85 -2.89 8.62
N LEU A 64 -8.50 -1.86 7.86
CA LEU A 64 -8.44 -1.94 6.38
C LEU A 64 -7.44 -2.99 5.90
N ARG A 65 -6.30 -3.13 6.59
CA ARG A 65 -5.31 -4.15 6.27
C ARG A 65 -5.85 -5.56 6.52
N ALA A 66 -6.37 -5.81 7.72
CA ALA A 66 -6.93 -7.11 8.10
C ALA A 66 -8.08 -7.53 7.16
N ASP A 67 -9.00 -6.61 6.87
CA ASP A 67 -10.10 -6.83 5.92
C ASP A 67 -9.58 -7.11 4.51
N GLY A 68 -8.51 -6.42 4.10
CA GLY A 68 -7.83 -6.64 2.82
C GLY A 68 -7.25 -8.03 2.67
N PHE A 69 -6.52 -8.53 3.67
CA PHE A 69 -5.98 -9.90 3.67
C PHE A 69 -7.09 -10.94 3.70
N LYS A 70 -8.07 -10.76 4.58
CA LYS A 70 -9.24 -11.63 4.68
C LYS A 70 -9.99 -11.73 3.34
N ALA A 71 -10.27 -10.60 2.69
CA ALA A 71 -10.96 -10.57 1.40
C ALA A 71 -10.10 -11.10 0.25
N ALA A 72 -8.77 -11.03 0.36
CA ALA A 72 -7.84 -11.63 -0.61
C ALA A 72 -7.75 -13.16 -0.49
N GLY A 73 -8.24 -13.74 0.61
CA GLY A 73 -8.06 -15.18 0.92
C GLY A 73 -6.61 -15.53 1.27
N VAL A 74 -5.84 -14.57 1.78
CA VAL A 74 -4.41 -14.71 2.13
C VAL A 74 -4.26 -14.52 3.63
N GLU A 75 -3.41 -15.31 4.27
CA GLU A 75 -3.07 -15.14 5.68
C GLU A 75 -2.41 -13.78 5.92
N ASP A 76 -2.86 -13.06 6.96
CA ASP A 76 -2.29 -11.77 7.33
C ASP A 76 -1.05 -11.99 8.22
N PRO A 77 0.19 -11.68 7.76
CA PRO A 77 1.40 -11.88 8.57
C PRO A 77 1.60 -10.77 9.62
N THR A 78 0.64 -9.86 9.79
CA THR A 78 0.76 -8.74 10.73
C THR A 78 0.79 -9.24 12.17
N ARG A 79 1.83 -8.82 12.90
CA ARG A 79 1.95 -9.03 14.35
C ARG A 79 1.16 -7.94 15.06
N TYR A 80 0.20 -8.28 15.92
CA TYR A 80 -0.61 -7.32 16.68
C TYR A 80 -0.23 -7.29 18.17
N PHE A 81 -0.60 -6.23 18.89
CA PHE A 81 -0.50 -6.09 20.34
C PHE A 81 -1.74 -5.44 20.95
#